data_AF-A0A352V9H0-F1
#
_entry.id   AF-A0A352V9H0-F1
#
_cell.length_a   1.000
_cell.length_b   1.000
_cell.length_c   1.000
_cell.angle_alpha   90.00
_cell.angle_beta   90.00
_cell.angle_gamma   90.00
#
_symmetry.space_group_name_H-M   'P 1'
#
loop_
_entity.id
_entity.type
_entity.pdbx_description
1 polymer ?
#
loop_
_entity_poly.entity_id
_entity_poly.type
_entity_poly.pdbx_seq_one_letter_code
_entity_poly.pdbx_strand_id
1 'polypeptide(L)'
;MNRSVVTLFLLILLVSCFKEKNNTIKEQPLHVEPEIVAGDEINFVNLQDIVKNAPKLTPEVFFAITVLHRKYIESLEKTITPETAGNPEALFEQKRVEFFKNIKFGYEEYMSYYENNQKEMNDYIMKNPQLMKYLTITK
;
A
#
# COMPACT_ATOMS: atom_id res chain seq x y z
N MET A 1 27.72 -16.26 58.05
CA MET A 1 28.88 -16.36 57.14
C MET A 1 28.43 -17.04 55.85
N ASN A 2 28.33 -16.25 54.78
CA ASN A 2 28.62 -16.60 53.38
C ASN A 2 27.71 -17.69 52.76
N ARG A 3 26.83 -17.45 51.78
CA ARG A 3 27.02 -16.69 50.52
C ARG A 3 25.69 -16.46 49.74
N SER A 4 24.53 -16.44 50.41
CA SER A 4 23.23 -16.45 49.70
C SER A 4 22.39 -15.16 49.78
N VAL A 5 22.97 -14.03 50.20
CA VAL A 5 22.26 -12.73 50.28
C VAL A 5 22.69 -11.76 49.17
N VAL A 6 23.66 -12.14 48.33
CA VAL A 6 24.26 -11.24 47.31
C VAL A 6 23.43 -11.19 46.02
N THR A 7 22.50 -12.13 45.80
CA THR A 7 21.75 -12.19 44.54
C THR A 7 20.49 -11.30 44.51
N LEU A 8 20.05 -10.76 45.66
CA LEU A 8 18.85 -9.91 45.74
C LEU A 8 19.16 -8.39 45.67
N PHE A 9 20.43 -7.99 45.64
CA PHE A 9 20.85 -6.60 45.48
C PHE A 9 21.17 -6.19 44.02
N LEU A 10 21.06 -7.12 43.06
CA LEU A 10 21.37 -6.89 41.66
C LEU A 10 20.16 -6.37 40.83
N LEU A 11 19.20 -5.70 41.49
CA LEU A 11 17.93 -5.28 40.90
C LEU A 11 17.68 -3.75 40.93
N ILE A 12 18.65 -2.90 41.32
CA ILE A 12 18.38 -1.46 41.54
C ILE A 12 19.29 -0.47 40.76
N LEU A 13 20.28 -0.90 39.96
CA LEU A 13 21.25 0.04 39.35
C LEU A 13 21.16 0.25 37.82
N LEU A 14 20.10 -0.15 37.13
CA LEU A 14 19.96 0.10 35.67
C LEU A 14 18.71 0.90 35.28
N VAL A 15 18.14 1.68 36.19
CA VAL A 15 17.18 2.73 35.85
C VAL A 15 17.78 4.09 36.19
N SER A 16 17.88 4.95 35.17
CA SER A 16 18.05 6.43 35.22
C SER A 16 19.39 6.99 34.75
N CYS A 17 19.51 7.13 33.43
CA CYS A 17 20.02 8.38 32.86
C CYS A 17 19.14 8.78 31.67
N PHE A 18 17.95 9.28 32.02
CA PHE A 18 17.16 10.15 31.16
C PHE A 18 17.89 11.48 31.05
N LYS A 19 18.34 11.84 29.85
CA LYS A 19 18.83 13.19 29.55
C LYS A 19 17.73 13.91 28.78
N GLU A 20 16.95 14.72 29.49
CA GLU A 20 16.13 15.76 28.89
C GLU A 20 17.02 16.74 28.11
N LYS A 21 16.70 16.93 26.84
CA LYS A 21 16.92 18.20 26.15
C LYS A 21 15.59 18.62 25.54
N ASN A 22 14.93 19.54 26.22
CA ASN A 22 13.84 20.34 25.68
C ASN A 22 14.35 21.08 24.44
N ASN A 23 13.86 20.70 23.28
CA ASN A 23 13.67 21.64 22.17
C ASN A 23 12.27 21.40 21.61
N THR A 24 11.45 22.40 21.89
CA THR A 24 10.06 22.56 21.50
C THR A 24 9.83 22.29 20.02
N ILE A 25 9.05 21.25 19.78
CA ILE A 25 8.06 21.04 18.70
C ILE A 25 7.93 22.21 17.73
N LYS A 26 8.35 21.98 16.49
CA LYS A 26 7.42 21.99 15.35
C LYS A 26 7.71 20.76 14.51
N GLU A 27 7.36 19.59 15.03
CA GLU A 27 6.86 18.54 14.14
C GLU A 27 5.60 19.14 13.53
N GLN A 28 5.74 19.72 12.35
CA GLN A 28 4.61 19.91 11.48
C GLN A 28 4.22 18.48 11.11
N PRO A 29 3.07 17.96 11.57
CA PRO A 29 2.57 16.76 10.96
C PRO A 29 2.22 17.21 9.56
N LEU A 30 3.09 16.97 8.60
CA LEU A 30 2.62 16.86 7.23
C LEU A 30 1.90 15.50 7.18
N HIS A 31 0.76 15.46 7.87
CA HIS A 31 -0.32 14.57 7.56
C HIS A 31 -0.84 15.08 6.21
N VAL A 32 -0.08 14.79 5.15
CA VAL A 32 -0.73 14.54 3.87
C VAL A 32 -1.38 13.19 4.14
N GLU A 33 -2.61 13.24 4.63
CA GLU A 33 -3.54 12.16 4.34
C GLU A 33 -3.33 11.86 2.86
N PRO A 34 -2.95 10.63 2.47
CA PRO A 34 -2.81 10.34 1.07
C PRO A 34 -4.19 10.46 0.46
N GLU A 35 -4.47 11.66 -0.06
CA GLU A 35 -5.62 11.98 -0.87
C GLU A 35 -5.42 11.21 -2.18
N ILE A 36 -5.74 9.91 -2.14
CA ILE A 36 -6.06 9.13 -3.35
C ILE A 36 -7.15 9.89 -4.15
N VAL A 37 -7.92 10.72 -3.46
CA VAL A 37 -9.01 11.56 -3.95
C VAL A 37 -8.63 13.02 -3.77
N ALA A 38 -8.51 13.78 -4.86
CA ALA A 38 -8.52 15.23 -4.81
C ALA A 38 -9.98 15.68 -5.03
N GLY A 39 -10.75 15.82 -3.94
CA GLY A 39 -12.21 16.01 -4.04
C GLY A 39 -12.96 14.69 -4.25
N ASP A 40 -13.75 14.56 -5.33
CA ASP A 40 -14.55 13.36 -5.66
C ASP A 40 -13.88 12.41 -6.70
N GLU A 41 -12.76 12.83 -7.30
CA GLU A 41 -12.09 12.12 -8.39
C GLU A 41 -10.68 11.65 -8.00
N ILE A 42 -10.28 10.48 -8.51
CA ILE A 42 -8.94 9.94 -8.30
C ILE A 42 -7.91 10.70 -9.14
N ASN A 43 -6.85 11.18 -8.49
CA ASN A 43 -5.69 11.72 -9.18
C ASN A 43 -4.71 10.60 -9.54
N PHE A 44 -4.78 10.13 -10.79
CA PHE A 44 -3.92 9.04 -11.28
C PHE A 44 -2.42 9.38 -11.31
N VAL A 45 -2.06 10.66 -11.39
CA VAL A 45 -0.64 11.07 -11.29
C VAL A 45 -0.16 10.85 -9.86
N ASN A 46 -0.96 11.25 -8.86
CA ASN A 46 -0.65 10.99 -7.46
C ASN A 46 -0.49 9.49 -7.18
N LEU A 47 -1.37 8.64 -7.72
CA LEU A 47 -1.25 7.19 -7.57
C LEU A 47 0.06 6.64 -8.15
N GLN A 48 0.49 7.13 -9.32
CA GLN A 48 1.78 6.74 -9.90
C GLN A 48 2.94 7.17 -9.00
N ASP A 49 2.88 8.37 -8.43
CA ASP A 49 3.91 8.88 -7.53
C ASP A 49 3.96 8.08 -6.22
N ILE A 50 2.82 7.71 -5.64
CA ILE A 50 2.73 6.82 -4.47
C ILE A 50 3.47 5.51 -4.76
N VAL A 51 3.15 4.86 -5.88
CA VAL A 51 3.76 3.56 -6.22
C VAL A 51 5.25 3.69 -6.54
N LYS A 52 5.65 4.72 -7.29
CA LYS A 52 7.04 4.93 -7.69
C LYS A 52 7.96 5.20 -6.50
N ASN A 53 7.49 5.99 -5.54
CA ASN A 53 8.30 6.45 -4.41
C ASN A 53 8.21 5.54 -3.18
N ALA A 54 7.21 4.65 -3.10
CA ALA A 54 7.02 3.76 -1.96
C ALA A 54 8.22 2.82 -1.73
N PRO A 55 8.73 2.69 -0.49
CA PRO A 55 9.85 1.79 -0.19
C PRO A 55 9.43 0.31 -0.13
N LYS A 56 8.15 0.03 0.11
CA LYS A 56 7.58 -1.32 0.23
C LYS A 56 6.08 -1.29 -0.10
N LEU A 57 5.49 -2.46 -0.32
CA LEU A 57 4.03 -2.59 -0.35
C LEU A 57 3.42 -2.27 1.01
N THR A 58 2.37 -1.47 0.97
CA THR A 58 1.48 -1.06 2.05
C THR A 58 0.04 -1.14 1.51
N PRO A 59 -1.00 -1.03 2.35
CA PRO A 59 -2.37 -1.02 1.85
C PRO A 59 -2.62 0.06 0.81
N GLU A 60 -2.13 1.27 1.08
CA GLU A 60 -2.24 2.40 0.17
C GLU A 60 -1.58 2.12 -1.19
N VAL A 61 -0.36 1.59 -1.17
CA VAL A 61 0.40 1.26 -2.40
C VAL A 61 -0.29 0.12 -3.16
N PHE A 62 -0.78 -0.89 -2.44
CA PHE A 62 -1.55 -1.98 -3.02
C PHE A 62 -2.77 -1.46 -3.77
N PHE A 63 -3.60 -0.64 -3.12
CA PHE A 63 -4.79 -0.08 -3.77
C PHE A 63 -4.45 0.91 -4.89
N ALA A 64 -3.37 1.68 -4.77
CA ALA A 64 -2.87 2.51 -5.86
C ALA A 64 -2.54 1.67 -7.11
N ILE A 65 -1.84 0.54 -6.94
CA ILE A 65 -1.57 -0.42 -8.02
C ILE A 65 -2.88 -0.96 -8.59
N THR A 66 -3.81 -1.39 -7.74
CA THR A 66 -5.10 -1.97 -8.16
C THR A 66 -5.91 -0.99 -9.01
N VAL A 67 -5.99 0.27 -8.59
CA VAL A 67 -6.72 1.31 -9.32
C VAL A 67 -6.03 1.64 -10.65
N LEU A 68 -4.69 1.73 -10.67
CA LEU A 68 -3.93 1.94 -11.91
C LEU A 68 -4.12 0.78 -12.89
N HIS A 69 -4.09 -0.46 -12.40
CA HIS A 69 -4.32 -1.66 -13.19
C HIS A 69 -5.74 -1.66 -13.76
N ARG A 70 -6.74 -1.33 -12.94
CA ARG A 70 -8.14 -1.23 -13.39
C ARG A 70 -8.28 -0.23 -14.54
N LYS A 71 -7.76 0.98 -14.39
CA LYS A 71 -7.78 2.00 -15.46
C LYS A 71 -7.12 1.50 -16.74
N TYR A 72 -5.99 0.80 -16.61
CA TYR A 72 -5.29 0.22 -17.75
C TYR A 72 -6.17 -0.81 -18.48
N ILE A 73 -6.79 -1.74 -17.75
CA ILE A 73 -7.71 -2.74 -18.33
C ILE A 73 -8.93 -2.06 -18.99
N GLU A 74 -9.55 -1.07 -18.34
CA GLU A 74 -10.69 -0.34 -18.92
C GLU A 74 -10.33 0.39 -20.22
N SER A 75 -9.08 0.90 -20.33
CA SER A 75 -8.61 1.49 -21.58
C SER A 75 -8.48 0.45 -22.70
N LEU A 76 -8.14 -0.79 -22.34
CA LEU A 76 -8.02 -1.89 -23.29
C LEU A 76 -9.38 -2.42 -23.72
N GLU A 77 -10.34 -2.59 -22.81
CA GLU A 77 -11.71 -3.00 -23.11
C GLU A 77 -12.41 -2.08 -24.11
N LYS A 78 -12.10 -0.78 -24.10
CA LYS A 78 -12.59 0.18 -25.11
C LYS A 78 -12.01 -0.03 -26.51
N THR A 79 -10.87 -0.71 -26.60
CA THR A 79 -10.12 -0.88 -27.86
C THR A 79 -10.14 -2.30 -28.39
N ILE A 80 -10.40 -3.29 -27.53
CA ILE A 80 -10.39 -4.71 -27.87
C ILE A 80 -11.84 -5.16 -28.05
N THR A 81 -12.22 -5.39 -29.31
CA THR A 81 -13.46 -6.11 -29.63
C THR A 81 -13.15 -7.61 -29.81
N PRO A 82 -14.15 -8.49 -29.65
CA PRO A 82 -14.02 -9.92 -29.95
C PRO A 82 -13.47 -10.19 -31.36
N GLU A 83 -13.75 -9.29 -32.30
CA GLU A 83 -13.30 -9.34 -33.69
C GLU A 83 -11.80 -9.06 -33.85
N THR A 84 -11.22 -8.23 -32.97
CA THR A 84 -9.79 -7.86 -33.01
C THR A 84 -8.86 -8.81 -32.26
N ALA A 85 -9.32 -9.51 -31.22
CA ALA A 85 -8.42 -10.24 -30.31
C ALA A 85 -8.20 -11.71 -30.66
N GLY A 86 -9.13 -12.37 -31.36
CA GLY A 86 -9.10 -13.83 -31.58
C GLY A 86 -9.29 -14.66 -30.30
N ASN A 87 -8.45 -14.44 -29.28
CA ASN A 87 -8.60 -14.92 -27.91
C ASN A 87 -8.43 -13.75 -26.92
N PRO A 88 -9.54 -13.14 -26.44
CA PRO A 88 -9.51 -12.04 -25.49
C PRO A 88 -8.80 -12.38 -24.18
N GLU A 89 -8.93 -13.60 -23.67
CA GLU A 89 -8.33 -14.03 -22.40
C GLU A 89 -6.81 -14.00 -22.47
N ALA A 90 -6.23 -14.58 -23.53
CA ALA A 90 -4.78 -14.56 -23.74
C ALA A 90 -4.22 -13.13 -23.88
N LEU A 91 -4.99 -12.23 -24.49
CA LEU A 91 -4.61 -10.83 -24.64
C LEU A 91 -4.64 -10.08 -23.30
N PHE A 92 -5.69 -10.28 -22.49
CA PHE A 92 -5.74 -9.67 -21.14
C PHE A 92 -4.62 -10.19 -20.25
N GLU A 93 -4.29 -11.47 -20.33
CA GLU A 93 -3.16 -12.07 -19.63
C GLU A 93 -1.82 -11.44 -20.03
N GLN A 94 -1.59 -11.31 -21.34
CA GLN A 94 -0.41 -10.61 -21.86
C GLN A 94 -0.34 -9.17 -21.34
N LYS A 95 -1.47 -8.46 -21.33
CA LYS A 95 -1.56 -7.06 -20.91
C LYS A 95 -1.37 -6.90 -19.40
N ARG A 96 -1.87 -7.82 -18.57
CA ARG A 96 -1.56 -7.87 -17.14
C ARG A 96 -0.05 -8.00 -16.91
N VAL A 97 0.61 -8.92 -17.61
CA VAL A 97 2.06 -9.09 -17.53
C VAL A 97 2.80 -7.81 -17.95
N GLU A 98 2.35 -7.16 -19.02
CA GLU A 98 2.92 -5.88 -19.49
C GLU A 98 2.77 -4.76 -18.45
N PHE A 99 1.61 -4.65 -17.80
CA PHE A 99 1.38 -3.69 -16.73
C PHE A 99 2.37 -3.88 -15.57
N PHE A 100 2.47 -5.10 -15.04
CA PHE A 100 3.33 -5.38 -13.89
C PHE A 100 4.84 -5.31 -14.19
N LYS A 101 5.24 -5.38 -15.47
CA LYS A 101 6.63 -5.09 -15.89
C LYS A 101 6.99 -3.61 -15.81
N ASN A 102 6.00 -2.73 -15.92
CA ASN A 102 6.19 -1.27 -15.98
C ASN A 102 5.94 -0.57 -14.65
N ILE A 103 5.64 -1.32 -13.59
CA ILE A 103 5.39 -0.79 -12.25
C ILE A 103 6.46 -1.30 -11.29
N LYS A 104 6.65 -0.58 -10.18
CA LYS A 104 7.76 -0.86 -9.23
C LYS A 104 7.69 -2.24 -8.59
N PHE A 105 6.49 -2.71 -8.28
CA PHE A 105 6.24 -3.95 -7.56
C PHE A 105 5.73 -5.01 -8.54
N GLY A 106 6.39 -6.18 -8.55
CA GLY A 106 6.05 -7.26 -9.48
C GLY A 106 4.71 -7.93 -9.15
N TYR A 107 4.16 -8.68 -10.11
CA TYR A 107 2.89 -9.39 -9.93
C TYR A 107 2.93 -10.38 -8.76
N GLU A 108 3.99 -11.17 -8.64
CA GLU A 108 4.15 -12.14 -7.55
C GLU A 108 4.23 -11.45 -6.18
N GLU A 109 4.93 -10.33 -6.10
CA GLU A 109 5.04 -9.53 -4.87
C GLU A 109 3.68 -8.94 -4.47
N TYR A 110 2.95 -8.38 -5.44
CA TYR A 110 1.59 -7.86 -5.27
C TYR A 110 0.62 -8.95 -4.78
N MET A 111 0.64 -10.13 -5.41
CA MET A 111 -0.22 -11.26 -5.02
C MET A 111 0.14 -11.82 -3.65
N SER A 112 1.43 -11.99 -3.37
CA SER A 112 1.90 -12.45 -2.06
C SER A 112 1.52 -11.48 -0.95
N TYR A 113 1.58 -10.17 -1.22
CA TYR A 113 1.14 -9.15 -0.27
C TYR A 113 -0.36 -9.28 0.00
N TYR A 114 -1.20 -9.44 -1.03
CA TYR A 114 -2.64 -9.65 -0.84
C TYR A 114 -2.96 -10.86 0.04
N GLU A 115 -2.35 -12.01 -0.26
CA GLU A 115 -2.60 -13.27 0.45
C GLU A 115 -2.22 -13.16 1.94
N ASN A 116 -1.12 -12.49 2.24
CA ASN A 116 -0.60 -12.38 3.61
C ASN A 116 -1.20 -11.24 4.43
N ASN A 117 -1.88 -10.26 3.79
CA ASN A 117 -2.32 -9.03 4.45
C ASN A 117 -3.81 -8.73 4.28
N GLN A 118 -4.65 -9.75 4.01
CA GLN A 118 -6.09 -9.57 3.75
C GLN A 118 -6.83 -8.76 4.82
N LYS A 119 -6.51 -8.97 6.11
CA LYS A 119 -7.11 -8.20 7.20
C LYS A 119 -6.79 -6.71 7.08
N GLU A 120 -5.52 -6.36 6.83
CA GLU A 120 -5.08 -4.99 6.68
C GLU A 120 -5.74 -4.33 5.47
N MET A 121 -5.91 -5.08 4.37
CA MET A 121 -6.61 -4.60 3.16
C MET A 121 -8.07 -4.27 3.45
N ASN A 122 -8.77 -5.16 4.17
CA ASN A 122 -10.16 -4.93 4.53
C ASN A 122 -10.31 -3.72 5.46
N ASP A 123 -9.45 -3.59 6.48
CA ASP A 123 -9.44 -2.45 7.39
C ASP A 123 -9.19 -1.13 6.62
N TYR A 124 -8.32 -1.17 5.60
CA TYR A 124 -8.04 -0.01 4.77
C TYR A 124 -9.22 0.38 3.87
N ILE A 125 -9.89 -0.58 3.22
CA ILE A 125 -11.11 -0.32 2.42
C ILE A 125 -12.21 0.28 3.29
N MET A 126 -12.42 -0.25 4.50
CA MET A 126 -13.45 0.27 5.42
C MET A 126 -13.21 1.74 5.81
N LYS A 127 -11.95 2.15 5.91
CA LYS A 127 -11.56 3.55 6.17
C LYS A 127 -11.58 4.42 4.91
N ASN A 128 -11.54 3.80 3.74
CA ASN A 128 -11.50 4.48 2.44
C ASN A 128 -12.62 3.96 1.52
N PRO A 129 -13.90 4.08 1.91
CA PRO A 129 -15.03 3.51 1.17
C PRO A 129 -15.16 4.04 -0.26
N GLN A 130 -14.64 5.23 -0.56
CA GLN A 130 -14.60 5.81 -1.89
C GLN A 130 -13.83 4.97 -2.92
N LEU A 131 -12.88 4.14 -2.46
CA LEU A 131 -12.14 3.23 -3.34
C LEU A 131 -13.05 2.18 -3.97
N MET A 132 -14.18 1.86 -3.33
CA MET A 132 -15.11 0.85 -3.86
C MET A 132 -15.64 1.20 -5.25
N LYS A 133 -15.78 2.49 -5.59
CA LYS A 133 -16.16 2.93 -6.94
C LYS A 133 -15.20 2.45 -8.03
N TYR A 134 -13.94 2.21 -7.67
CA TYR A 134 -12.86 1.83 -8.59
C TYR A 134 -12.46 0.36 -8.47
N LEU A 135 -12.95 -0.33 -7.43
CA LEU A 135 -12.74 -1.76 -7.19
C LEU A 135 -13.93 -2.60 -7.65
N THR A 136 -15.11 -1.99 -7.81
CA THR A 136 -16.31 -2.67 -8.31
C THR A 136 -16.40 -2.58 -9.82
N ILE A 137 -16.72 -3.70 -10.46
CA ILE A 137 -17.00 -3.75 -11.89
C ILE A 137 -18.39 -3.17 -12.09
N THR A 138 -18.50 -1.97 -12.64
CA THR A 138 -19.78 -1.50 -13.17
C THR A 138 -20.03 -2.26 -14.48
N LYS A 139 -20.96 -3.22 -14.44
CA LYS A 139 -21.49 -3.91 -15.63
C LYS A 139 -22.56 -3.06 -16.30
#